data_AF-A0A800JC47-F1
#
_entry.id   AF-A0A800JC47-F1
#
_cell.length_a   1.000
_cell.length_b   1.000
_cell.length_c   1.000
_cell.angle_alpha   90.00
_cell.angle_beta   90.00
_cell.angle_gamma   90.00
#
_symmetry.space_group_name_H-M   'P 1'
#
loop_
_entity.id
_entity.type
_entity.pdbx_description
1 polymer ?
#
loop_
_entity_poly.entity_id
_entity_poly.type
_entity_poly.pdbx_seq_one_letter_code
_entity_poly.pdbx_strand_id
1 'polypeptide(L)'
;MKQLYDWLDNRTGIKEHIREALFETVPGGSRWRYVWGSTLTFTLMIQFITGIFLWMGYSASGQTSWESVYYIQEHMTGGHFLRGLHHWTAQVMTVLLVLHLMQVVIDGAYKAPREINFWFGIILLQLVLALSLTGYLLPWDQKGYWATKVATDIMGSTPLIGETMKQLVLGGADYGHHTLTRFFALHAGILPLAVIGLTVGHIYLFRRHGLTPKKPIKKADEYFWPEQVLKDAVACLAVLVTILVLHFAFNGAHLDAPADPSSAYPARPDWYFLFLFQFLKYFPGHWEVLGAVVLPGIAMTLIFLMPIIGKSERGHRFNVGLLFGILAFAGILTYVAVNADRNNPTYIASKEQAAREAAIVKELAKGGIPPEGALALLQGPKLFAQHCASCHTHGGNNGLGNPVEKPSAPDLKGFASREYLTELLHPERFESAKFFGNTAHAKKSKMHDFLQDEFDGIDDDKALRADMDLLIKAISAEAKLASQSKLDLADREAIQKGRELFDKIGCTDCHALGGWNADDFSAPDLTGYGSRNWMLGIVNDPAHERFYGKKNDRMPAFGKDEKLTRRQMERIVDWLRGE
;
A
#
# COMPACT_ATOMS: atom_id res chain seq x y z
N MET A 1 -26.90 30.90 28.96
CA MET A 1 -25.75 31.13 28.05
C MET A 1 -25.13 32.52 28.20
N LYS A 2 -25.88 33.64 28.13
CA LYS A 2 -25.31 35.00 28.21
C LYS A 2 -24.55 35.30 29.51
N GLN A 3 -25.11 34.94 30.67
CA GLN A 3 -24.43 35.12 31.98
C GLN A 3 -23.14 34.29 32.13
N LEU A 4 -23.11 33.05 31.61
CA LEU A 4 -21.91 32.21 31.62
C LEU A 4 -20.83 32.78 30.71
N TYR A 5 -21.25 33.29 29.54
CA TYR A 5 -20.36 33.93 28.58
C TYR A 5 -19.76 35.23 29.14
N ASP A 6 -20.58 36.10 29.72
CA ASP A 6 -20.12 37.36 30.35
C ASP A 6 -19.26 37.10 31.60
N TRP A 7 -19.57 36.04 32.37
CA TRP A 7 -18.73 35.59 33.48
C TRP A 7 -17.34 35.18 32.98
N LEU A 8 -17.28 34.36 31.92
CA LEU A 8 -16.02 33.87 31.33
C LEU A 8 -15.20 35.01 30.74
N ASP A 9 -15.85 35.91 30.01
CA ASP A 9 -15.22 37.07 29.39
C ASP A 9 -14.53 37.98 30.43
N ASN A 10 -15.20 38.26 31.55
CA ASN A 10 -14.63 39.07 32.62
C ASN A 10 -13.31 38.47 33.19
N ARG A 11 -13.16 37.13 33.19
CA ARG A 11 -11.94 36.47 33.71
C ARG A 11 -10.86 36.28 32.66
N THR A 12 -11.24 36.20 31.39
CA THR A 12 -10.34 35.77 30.30
C THR A 12 -10.04 36.87 29.27
N GLY A 13 -10.84 37.94 29.23
CA GLY A 13 -10.74 38.99 28.21
C GLY A 13 -11.04 38.49 26.79
N ILE A 14 -11.71 37.35 26.64
CA ILE A 14 -11.81 36.65 25.35
C ILE A 14 -12.51 37.50 24.29
N LYS A 15 -13.45 38.36 24.67
CA LYS A 15 -14.18 39.25 23.78
C LYS A 15 -13.29 40.34 23.20
N GLU A 16 -12.35 40.87 23.98
CA GLU A 16 -11.41 41.89 23.53
C GLU A 16 -10.45 41.28 22.50
N HIS A 17 -9.88 40.12 22.80
CA HIS A 17 -9.01 39.40 21.87
C HIS A 17 -9.71 38.95 20.59
N ILE A 18 -10.97 38.48 20.67
CA ILE A 18 -11.77 38.12 19.48
C ILE A 18 -12.07 39.38 18.67
N ARG A 19 -12.41 40.50 19.32
CA ARG A 19 -12.71 41.76 18.64
C ARG A 19 -11.47 42.31 17.93
N GLU A 20 -10.31 42.31 18.57
CA GLU A 20 -9.05 42.69 17.96
C GLU A 20 -8.74 41.83 16.73
N ALA A 21 -8.94 40.51 16.81
CA ALA A 21 -8.69 39.60 15.70
C ALA A 21 -9.67 39.77 14.53
N LEU A 22 -10.96 40.05 14.79
CA LEU A 22 -11.99 40.15 13.76
C LEU A 22 -12.04 41.53 13.10
N PHE A 23 -11.71 42.60 13.83
CA PHE A 23 -11.78 43.98 13.36
C PHE A 23 -10.39 44.58 13.09
N GLU A 24 -9.38 43.74 12.88
CA GLU A 24 -8.11 44.17 12.31
C GLU A 24 -8.34 44.73 10.90
N THR A 25 -7.72 45.87 10.60
CA THR A 25 -7.86 46.51 9.28
C THR A 25 -6.99 45.81 8.26
N VAL A 26 -7.57 45.49 7.11
CA VAL A 26 -6.89 44.92 5.95
C VAL A 26 -6.49 46.06 5.01
N PRO A 27 -5.19 46.41 4.91
CA PRO A 27 -4.77 47.55 4.10
C PRO A 27 -5.12 47.36 2.62
N GLY A 28 -5.90 48.28 2.08
CA GLY A 28 -6.40 48.22 0.69
C GLY A 28 -7.46 47.18 0.41
N GLY A 29 -8.21 46.80 1.45
CA GLY A 29 -9.43 46.01 1.40
C GLY A 29 -9.21 44.51 1.22
N SER A 30 -10.29 43.75 1.42
CA SER A 30 -10.31 42.29 1.32
C SER A 30 -10.05 41.80 -0.13
N ARG A 31 -9.22 40.76 -0.30
CA ARG A 31 -8.78 40.27 -1.63
C ARG A 31 -8.73 38.75 -1.68
N TRP A 32 -9.13 38.18 -2.82
CA TRP A 32 -9.00 36.75 -3.10
C TRP A 32 -7.57 36.24 -3.01
N ARG A 33 -6.58 37.09 -3.30
CA ARG A 33 -5.19 36.68 -3.25
C ARG A 33 -4.65 36.48 -1.83
N TYR A 34 -5.39 36.87 -0.79
CA TYR A 34 -4.98 36.70 0.61
C TYR A 34 -5.51 35.38 1.24
N VAL A 35 -6.31 34.60 0.52
CA VAL A 35 -6.94 33.39 1.05
C VAL A 35 -5.95 32.24 1.29
N TRP A 36 -4.78 32.25 0.66
CA TRP A 36 -3.86 31.11 0.66
C TRP A 36 -3.36 30.74 2.06
N GLY A 37 -3.07 31.73 2.91
CA GLY A 37 -2.67 31.47 4.31
C GLY A 37 -3.80 30.84 5.13
N SER A 38 -5.03 31.30 4.95
CA SER A 38 -6.22 30.74 5.60
C SER A 38 -6.49 29.31 5.13
N THR A 39 -6.38 29.03 3.83
CA THR A 39 -6.53 27.67 3.30
C THR A 39 -5.44 26.72 3.79
N LEU A 40 -4.19 27.18 3.97
CA LEU A 40 -3.11 26.37 4.55
C LEU A 40 -3.38 26.03 6.01
N THR A 41 -3.84 27.01 6.80
CA THR A 41 -4.23 26.78 8.20
C THR A 41 -5.39 25.79 8.29
N PHE A 42 -6.38 25.90 7.40
CA PHE A 42 -7.48 24.95 7.28
C PHE A 42 -6.99 23.53 6.95
N THR A 43 -6.14 23.36 5.94
CA THR A 43 -5.57 22.05 5.61
C THR A 43 -4.71 21.48 6.73
N LEU A 44 -3.96 22.32 7.46
CA LEU A 44 -3.18 21.90 8.62
C LEU A 44 -4.08 21.36 9.74
N MET A 45 -5.22 22.00 9.98
CA MET A 45 -6.22 21.51 10.94
C MET A 45 -6.82 20.17 10.51
N ILE A 46 -7.15 20.00 9.23
CA ILE A 46 -7.60 18.71 8.71
C ILE A 46 -6.51 17.64 8.94
N GLN A 47 -5.24 17.92 8.61
CA GLN A 47 -4.13 16.99 8.82
C GLN A 47 -3.97 16.58 10.28
N PHE A 48 -4.05 17.53 11.20
CA PHE A 48 -3.91 17.27 12.62
C PHE A 48 -5.06 16.41 13.15
N ILE A 49 -6.31 16.78 12.85
CA ILE A 49 -7.50 16.06 13.31
C ILE A 49 -7.50 14.63 12.73
N THR A 50 -7.33 14.49 11.41
CA THR A 50 -7.31 13.17 10.77
C THR A 50 -6.13 12.33 11.24
N GLY A 51 -4.95 12.93 11.44
CA GLY A 51 -3.75 12.26 11.95
C GLY A 51 -3.95 11.68 13.35
N ILE A 52 -4.64 12.37 14.26
CA ILE A 52 -4.98 11.85 15.59
C ILE A 52 -5.85 10.59 15.49
N PHE A 53 -6.90 10.62 14.68
CA PHE A 53 -7.78 9.45 14.51
C PHE A 53 -7.05 8.28 13.84
N LEU A 54 -6.17 8.55 12.87
CA LEU A 54 -5.34 7.53 12.24
C LEU A 54 -4.33 6.93 13.23
N TRP A 55 -3.73 7.74 14.10
CA TRP A 55 -2.84 7.26 15.16
C TRP A 55 -3.57 6.22 16.04
N MET A 56 -4.81 6.47 16.46
CA MET A 56 -5.56 5.54 17.31
C MET A 56 -5.74 4.13 16.72
N GLY A 57 -5.70 3.99 15.40
CA GLY A 57 -5.79 2.70 14.70
C GLY A 57 -4.47 2.16 14.14
N TYR A 58 -3.37 2.89 14.27
CA TYR A 58 -2.08 2.57 13.64
C TYR A 58 -1.12 1.87 14.61
N SER A 59 -0.41 0.85 14.13
CA SER A 59 0.60 0.11 14.88
C SER A 59 1.95 0.19 14.18
N ALA A 60 2.95 0.80 14.82
CA ALA A 60 4.28 1.03 14.24
C ALA A 60 5.22 -0.18 14.43
N SER A 61 5.26 -1.11 13.47
CA SER A 61 6.27 -2.16 13.41
C SER A 61 6.42 -2.71 11.99
N GLY A 62 7.56 -3.32 11.67
CA GLY A 62 7.78 -3.95 10.36
C GLY A 62 6.81 -5.10 10.03
N GLN A 63 6.07 -5.62 11.02
CA GLN A 63 5.10 -6.70 10.85
C GLN A 63 3.66 -6.18 10.81
N THR A 64 3.33 -5.19 11.65
CA THR A 64 1.96 -4.74 11.91
C THR A 64 1.57 -3.44 11.23
N SER A 65 2.51 -2.67 10.66
CA SER A 65 2.15 -1.37 10.08
C SER A 65 1.29 -1.47 8.85
N TRP A 66 1.65 -2.34 7.90
CA TRP A 66 0.81 -2.60 6.73
C TRP A 66 -0.56 -3.15 7.14
N GLU A 67 -0.60 -4.11 8.08
CA GLU A 67 -1.82 -4.68 8.65
C GLU A 67 -2.72 -3.60 9.26
N SER A 68 -2.18 -2.73 10.11
CA SER A 68 -2.97 -1.69 10.77
C SER A 68 -3.54 -0.68 9.77
N VAL A 69 -2.81 -0.38 8.70
CA VAL A 69 -3.31 0.49 7.62
C VAL A 69 -4.37 -0.22 6.76
N TYR A 70 -4.21 -1.52 6.49
CA TYR A 70 -5.25 -2.34 5.88
C TYR A 70 -6.52 -2.37 6.74
N TYR A 71 -6.39 -2.56 8.07
CA TYR A 71 -7.51 -2.49 9.01
C TYR A 71 -8.21 -1.13 9.00
N ILE A 72 -7.43 -0.03 9.07
CA ILE A 72 -7.96 1.34 8.96
C ILE A 72 -8.76 1.50 7.68
N GLN A 73 -8.28 0.97 6.55
CA GLN A 73 -8.94 1.18 5.27
C GLN A 73 -10.17 0.30 5.08
N GLU A 74 -10.09 -0.99 5.41
CA GLU A 74 -11.10 -1.98 5.01
C GLU A 74 -12.07 -2.35 6.14
N HIS A 75 -11.74 -2.08 7.41
CA HIS A 75 -12.51 -2.56 8.57
C HIS A 75 -12.94 -1.45 9.54
N MET A 76 -12.16 -0.39 9.71
CA MET A 76 -12.53 0.72 10.60
C MET A 76 -13.66 1.55 9.99
N THR A 77 -14.73 1.81 10.75
CA THR A 77 -15.88 2.61 10.30
C THR A 77 -15.43 4.00 9.83
N GLY A 78 -15.67 4.32 8.56
CA GLY A 78 -15.26 5.58 7.95
C GLY A 78 -13.74 5.72 7.74
N GLY A 79 -12.96 4.66 7.98
CA GLY A 79 -11.50 4.71 7.95
C GLY A 79 -10.90 4.87 6.55
N HIS A 80 -11.51 4.28 5.51
CA HIS A 80 -11.16 4.56 4.10
C HIS A 80 -11.27 6.05 3.77
N PHE A 81 -12.38 6.68 4.18
CA PHE A 81 -12.61 8.11 4.00
C PHE A 81 -11.61 8.95 4.81
N LEU A 82 -11.41 8.62 6.10
CA LEU A 82 -10.47 9.30 6.98
C LEU A 82 -9.04 9.29 6.44
N ARG A 83 -8.55 8.12 6.03
CA ARG A 83 -7.22 7.94 5.44
C ARG A 83 -7.10 8.69 4.11
N GLY A 84 -8.14 8.60 3.28
CA GLY A 84 -8.24 9.35 2.03
C GLY A 84 -8.17 10.86 2.25
N LEU A 85 -8.89 11.38 3.24
CA LEU A 85 -8.88 12.80 3.58
C LEU A 85 -7.48 13.26 4.02
N HIS A 86 -6.80 12.49 4.88
CA HIS A 86 -5.42 12.79 5.30
C HIS A 86 -4.43 12.78 4.12
N HIS A 87 -4.53 11.79 3.24
CA HIS A 87 -3.65 11.65 2.09
C HIS A 87 -3.84 12.81 1.09
N TRP A 88 -5.07 13.07 0.66
CA TRP A 88 -5.36 14.07 -0.37
C TRP A 88 -5.21 15.51 0.16
N THR A 89 -5.45 15.74 1.46
CA THR A 89 -5.14 17.02 2.09
C THR A 89 -3.64 17.31 2.04
N ALA A 90 -2.76 16.33 2.29
CA ALA A 90 -1.31 16.50 2.14
C ALA A 90 -0.91 16.92 0.71
N GLN A 91 -1.53 16.30 -0.30
CA GLN A 91 -1.30 16.63 -1.71
C GLN A 91 -1.69 18.08 -2.02
N VAL A 92 -2.91 18.47 -1.63
CA VAL A 92 -3.44 19.83 -1.88
C VAL A 92 -2.65 20.88 -1.08
N MET A 93 -2.31 20.59 0.17
CA MET A 93 -1.49 21.47 1.02
C MET A 93 -0.14 21.80 0.38
N THR A 94 0.48 20.85 -0.31
CA THR A 94 1.75 21.08 -1.03
C THR A 94 1.59 22.05 -2.19
N VAL A 95 0.47 21.98 -2.93
CA VAL A 95 0.14 22.98 -3.97
C VAL A 95 -0.11 24.35 -3.34
N LEU A 96 -0.89 24.41 -2.26
CA LEU A 96 -1.19 25.65 -1.56
C LEU A 96 0.06 26.35 -1.00
N LEU A 97 1.05 25.58 -0.54
CA LEU A 97 2.34 26.12 -0.07
C LEU A 97 3.08 26.85 -1.20
N VAL A 98 3.12 26.27 -2.40
CA VAL A 98 3.73 26.91 -3.57
C VAL A 98 2.96 28.18 -3.95
N LEU A 99 1.63 28.13 -4.00
CA LEU A 99 0.79 29.31 -4.29
C LEU A 99 0.97 30.42 -3.26
N HIS A 100 1.07 30.06 -1.97
CA HIS A 100 1.32 31.02 -0.91
C HIS A 100 2.71 31.65 -1.01
N LEU A 101 3.76 30.85 -1.25
CA LEU A 101 5.11 31.37 -1.48
C LEU A 101 5.15 32.29 -2.71
N MET A 102 4.47 31.92 -3.80
CA MET A 102 4.35 32.75 -4.99
C MET A 102 3.72 34.10 -4.68
N GLN A 103 2.59 34.11 -3.95
CA GLN A 103 1.95 35.34 -3.51
C GLN A 103 2.93 36.22 -2.71
N VAL A 104 3.60 35.64 -1.70
CA VAL A 104 4.54 36.37 -0.83
C VAL A 104 5.67 36.99 -1.63
N VAL A 105 6.21 36.26 -2.61
CA VAL A 105 7.33 36.73 -3.44
C VAL A 105 6.89 37.79 -4.44
N ILE A 106 5.79 37.58 -5.16
CA ILE A 106 5.25 38.52 -6.15
C ILE A 106 4.86 39.85 -5.48
N ASP A 107 4.39 39.79 -4.23
CA ASP A 107 3.90 40.98 -3.51
C ASP A 107 4.99 41.72 -2.77
N GLY A 108 6.17 41.12 -2.66
CA GLY A 108 7.22 41.61 -1.80
C GLY A 108 6.79 41.60 -0.33
N ALA A 109 5.90 40.68 0.08
CA ALA A 109 5.46 40.53 1.46
C ALA A 109 6.56 40.00 2.39
N TYR A 110 7.73 39.67 1.84
CA TYR A 110 8.97 39.36 2.57
C TYR A 110 9.82 40.59 2.90
N LYS A 111 9.52 41.78 2.33
CA LYS A 111 10.29 43.01 2.58
C LYS A 111 10.04 43.52 4.01
N ALA A 112 10.95 44.38 4.50
CA ALA A 112 10.88 44.99 5.83
C ALA A 112 9.46 45.51 6.19
N PRO A 113 8.98 45.26 7.42
CA PRO A 113 9.63 44.60 8.57
C PRO A 113 9.30 43.09 8.71
N ARG A 114 9.07 42.38 7.59
CA ARG A 114 8.52 41.00 7.57
C ARG A 114 9.55 39.92 7.30
N GLU A 115 10.84 40.22 7.41
CA GLU A 115 11.92 39.28 7.13
C GLU A 115 11.85 38.03 8.02
N ILE A 116 11.60 38.23 9.32
CA ILE A 116 11.44 37.12 10.28
C ILE A 116 10.21 36.26 9.91
N ASN A 117 9.11 36.89 9.51
CA ASN A 117 7.91 36.16 9.12
C ASN A 117 8.16 35.30 7.87
N PHE A 118 8.94 35.83 6.92
CA PHE A 118 9.35 35.08 5.73
C PHE A 118 10.23 33.88 6.09
N TRP A 119 11.23 34.04 6.98
CA TRP A 119 12.06 32.91 7.42
C TRP A 119 11.26 31.85 8.18
N PHE A 120 10.27 32.25 8.99
CA PHE A 120 9.30 31.31 9.57
C PHE A 120 8.58 30.53 8.46
N GLY A 121 8.14 31.21 7.40
CA GLY A 121 7.51 30.57 6.24
C GLY A 121 8.42 29.57 5.54
N ILE A 122 9.71 29.86 5.36
CA ILE A 122 10.68 28.92 4.77
C ILE A 122 10.90 27.71 5.68
N ILE A 123 11.04 27.91 7.00
CA ILE A 123 11.19 26.78 7.95
C ILE A 123 9.92 25.92 7.94
N LEU A 124 8.73 26.53 7.96
CA LEU A 124 7.45 25.83 7.86
C LEU A 124 7.32 25.03 6.57
N LEU A 125 7.73 25.61 5.43
CA LEU A 125 7.77 24.89 4.14
C LEU A 125 8.62 23.61 4.26
N GLN A 126 9.81 23.69 4.85
CA GLN A 126 10.68 22.52 5.00
C GLN A 126 10.11 21.49 5.97
N LEU A 127 9.47 21.92 7.07
CA LEU A 127 8.83 21.01 8.01
C LEU A 127 7.62 20.28 7.39
N VAL A 128 6.82 20.95 6.56
CA VAL A 128 5.70 20.29 5.87
C VAL A 128 6.23 19.28 4.83
N LEU A 129 7.28 19.62 4.09
CA LEU A 129 7.93 18.66 3.18
C LEU A 129 8.53 17.45 3.94
N ALA A 130 9.07 17.67 5.15
CA ALA A 130 9.54 16.60 6.02
C ALA A 130 8.39 15.73 6.59
N LEU A 131 7.25 16.34 6.94
CA LEU A 131 6.04 15.61 7.32
C LEU A 131 5.54 14.73 6.17
N SER A 132 5.52 15.26 4.96
CA SER A 132 5.18 14.50 3.76
C SER A 132 6.10 13.27 3.58
N LEU A 133 7.42 13.44 3.67
CA LEU A 133 8.37 12.33 3.56
C LEU A 133 8.19 11.29 4.67
N THR A 134 8.06 11.74 5.92
CA THR A 134 7.96 10.83 7.07
C THR A 134 6.63 10.08 7.12
N GLY A 135 5.56 10.65 6.57
CA GLY A 135 4.25 10.01 6.45
C GLY A 135 4.20 8.89 5.41
N TYR A 136 4.97 9.00 4.31
CA TYR A 136 5.01 7.96 3.26
C TYR A 136 5.51 6.61 3.73
N LEU A 137 6.38 6.60 4.74
CA LEU A 137 6.93 5.37 5.28
C LEU A 137 5.90 4.57 6.08
N LEU A 138 4.93 5.24 6.70
CA LEU A 138 4.06 4.64 7.71
C LEU A 138 3.17 3.49 7.19
N PRO A 139 2.62 3.52 5.96
CA PRO A 139 1.95 2.35 5.39
C PRO A 139 2.81 1.09 5.28
N TRP A 140 4.15 1.24 5.30
CA TRP A 140 5.11 0.15 5.15
C TRP A 140 4.84 -0.75 3.93
N ASP A 141 4.42 -0.11 2.84
CA ASP A 141 4.26 -0.72 1.54
C ASP A 141 5.52 -0.55 0.67
N GLN A 142 5.54 -1.19 -0.50
CA GLN A 142 6.69 -1.14 -1.41
C GLN A 142 7.10 0.31 -1.72
N LYS A 143 6.15 1.18 -2.06
CA LYS A 143 6.46 2.58 -2.38
C LYS A 143 7.09 3.30 -1.18
N GLY A 144 6.50 3.20 0.01
CA GLY A 144 6.97 3.87 1.22
C GLY A 144 8.37 3.43 1.66
N TYR A 145 8.63 2.11 1.64
CA TYR A 145 9.92 1.53 2.02
C TYR A 145 11.05 2.01 1.10
N TRP A 146 10.88 1.83 -0.21
CA TRP A 146 11.91 2.15 -1.20
C TRP A 146 12.12 3.66 -1.36
N ALA A 147 11.06 4.48 -1.25
CA ALA A 147 11.20 5.93 -1.23
C ALA A 147 12.00 6.43 -0.01
N THR A 148 11.78 5.82 1.15
CA THR A 148 12.53 6.16 2.38
C THR A 148 13.99 5.79 2.27
N LYS A 149 14.30 4.65 1.64
CA LYS A 149 15.68 4.26 1.34
C LYS A 149 16.40 5.33 0.52
N VAL A 150 15.80 5.75 -0.60
CA VAL A 150 16.36 6.84 -1.43
C VAL A 150 16.56 8.13 -0.65
N ALA A 151 15.59 8.56 0.16
CA ALA A 151 15.69 9.81 0.91
C ALA A 151 16.78 9.77 2.00
N THR A 152 16.93 8.63 2.67
CA THR A 152 17.97 8.45 3.70
C THR A 152 19.34 8.19 3.11
N ASP A 153 19.44 7.62 1.90
CA ASP A 153 20.69 7.54 1.14
C ASP A 153 21.19 8.95 0.74
N ILE A 154 20.29 9.83 0.28
CA ILE A 154 20.61 11.24 0.05
C ILE A 154 21.10 11.91 1.33
N MET A 155 20.43 11.67 2.47
CA MET A 155 20.89 12.16 3.78
C MET A 155 22.30 11.66 4.10
N GLY A 156 22.55 10.36 3.88
CA GLY A 156 23.85 9.70 4.06
C GLY A 156 24.97 10.33 3.23
N SER A 157 24.65 10.82 2.03
CA SER A 157 25.60 11.49 1.14
C SER A 157 26.11 12.85 1.64
N THR A 158 25.49 13.41 2.69
CA THR A 158 25.89 14.71 3.25
C THR A 158 27.31 14.60 3.84
N PRO A 159 28.26 15.46 3.43
CA PRO A 159 29.62 15.42 3.95
C PRO A 159 29.67 15.55 5.47
N LEU A 160 30.68 14.91 6.09
CA LEU A 160 31.02 14.95 7.52
C LEU A 160 30.03 14.24 8.46
N ILE A 161 28.74 14.49 8.35
CA ILE A 161 27.72 14.01 9.31
C ILE A 161 26.66 13.09 8.71
N GLY A 162 26.61 12.95 7.38
CA GLY A 162 25.52 12.28 6.68
C GLY A 162 25.32 10.83 7.10
N GLU A 163 26.38 10.03 7.11
CA GLU A 163 26.28 8.61 7.50
C GLU A 163 25.83 8.46 8.96
N THR A 164 26.37 9.25 9.88
CA THR A 164 25.95 9.25 11.29
C THR A 164 24.46 9.63 11.43
N MET A 165 24.00 10.62 10.66
CA MET A 165 22.59 11.02 10.64
C MET A 165 21.69 9.93 10.05
N LYS A 166 22.11 9.29 8.96
CA LYS A 166 21.43 8.15 8.35
C LYS A 166 21.29 7.01 9.37
N GLN A 167 22.39 6.58 10.00
CA GLN A 167 22.37 5.52 11.02
C GLN A 167 21.49 5.88 12.23
N LEU A 168 21.51 7.15 12.66
CA LEU A 168 20.62 7.65 13.72
C LEU A 168 19.15 7.60 13.32
N VAL A 169 18.81 7.79 12.04
CA VAL A 169 17.42 7.75 11.58
C VAL A 169 16.96 6.30 11.32
N LEU A 170 17.83 5.44 10.77
CA LEU A 170 17.52 4.02 10.56
C LEU A 170 17.41 3.24 11.88
N GLY A 171 18.37 3.45 12.78
CA GLY A 171 18.40 2.78 14.09
C GLY A 171 18.80 1.31 14.08
N GLY A 172 19.26 0.78 12.95
CA GLY A 172 19.75 -0.58 12.78
C GLY A 172 20.52 -0.74 11.48
N ALA A 173 21.04 -1.95 11.23
CA ALA A 173 21.78 -2.26 10.00
C ALA A 173 20.91 -2.14 8.74
N ASP A 174 19.62 -2.44 8.86
CA ASP A 174 18.63 -2.39 7.79
C ASP A 174 17.36 -1.65 8.22
N TYR A 175 16.55 -1.25 7.23
CA TYR A 175 15.24 -0.66 7.46
C TYR A 175 14.28 -1.68 8.09
N GLY A 176 13.73 -1.34 9.24
CA GLY A 176 12.84 -2.24 9.97
C GLY A 176 12.12 -1.56 11.13
N HIS A 177 11.89 -2.32 12.20
CA HIS A 177 11.10 -1.88 13.35
C HIS A 177 11.61 -0.55 13.98
N HIS A 178 12.92 -0.41 14.18
CA HIS A 178 13.49 0.81 14.77
C HIS A 178 13.34 2.03 13.86
N THR A 179 13.48 1.85 12.55
CA THR A 179 13.27 2.93 11.58
C THR A 179 11.83 3.41 11.67
N LEU A 180 10.87 2.48 11.60
CA LEU A 180 9.45 2.81 11.55
C LEU A 180 8.94 3.49 12.82
N THR A 181 9.36 3.00 13.99
CA THR A 181 8.99 3.60 15.28
C THR A 181 9.54 5.03 15.45
N ARG A 182 10.77 5.30 14.99
CA ARG A 182 11.37 6.65 14.99
C ARG A 182 10.64 7.60 14.04
N PHE A 183 10.40 7.15 12.80
CA PHE A 183 9.65 7.95 11.83
C PHE A 183 8.22 8.22 12.28
N PHE A 184 7.57 7.25 12.92
CA PHE A 184 6.27 7.45 13.53
C PHE A 184 6.30 8.52 14.63
N ALA A 185 7.27 8.46 15.55
CA ALA A 185 7.42 9.49 16.59
C ALA A 185 7.71 10.89 16.01
N LEU A 186 8.49 10.96 14.93
CA LEU A 186 8.75 12.20 14.20
C LEU A 186 7.46 12.73 13.53
N HIS A 187 6.76 11.88 12.79
CA HIS A 187 5.60 12.27 11.99
C HIS A 187 4.35 12.59 12.81
N ALA A 188 4.06 11.80 13.85
CA ALA A 188 2.85 11.95 14.66
C ALA A 188 3.06 12.87 15.87
N GLY A 189 4.29 13.01 16.35
CA GLY A 189 4.62 13.78 17.57
C GLY A 189 5.44 15.04 17.29
N ILE A 190 6.72 14.88 17.01
CA ILE A 190 7.70 15.98 17.06
C ILE A 190 7.44 17.03 15.95
N LEU A 191 7.29 16.59 14.70
CA LEU A 191 7.14 17.50 13.56
C LEU A 191 5.79 18.26 13.58
N PRO A 192 4.63 17.64 13.87
CA PRO A 192 3.37 18.38 13.97
C PRO A 192 3.40 19.44 15.07
N LEU A 193 3.97 19.14 16.25
CA LEU A 193 4.10 20.11 17.33
C LEU A 193 4.97 21.31 16.94
N ALA A 194 6.09 21.05 16.24
CA ALA A 194 6.94 22.11 15.70
C ALA A 194 6.21 22.98 14.67
N VAL A 195 5.44 22.37 13.76
CA VAL A 195 4.64 23.09 12.77
C VAL A 195 3.55 23.93 13.44
N ILE A 196 2.85 23.42 14.45
CA ILE A 196 1.84 24.18 15.20
C ILE A 196 2.48 25.40 15.87
N GLY A 197 3.57 25.20 16.62
CA GLY A 197 4.26 26.28 17.32
C GLY A 197 4.76 27.38 16.38
N LEU A 198 5.38 26.99 15.27
CA LEU A 198 5.86 27.94 14.27
C LEU A 198 4.71 28.61 13.50
N THR A 199 3.59 27.91 13.25
CA THR A 199 2.41 28.51 12.60
C THR A 199 1.78 29.58 13.49
N VAL A 200 1.67 29.35 14.80
CA VAL A 200 1.21 30.36 15.76
C VAL A 200 2.12 31.58 15.73
N GLY A 201 3.45 31.37 15.76
CA GLY A 201 4.42 32.46 15.65
C GLY A 201 4.35 33.21 14.31
N HIS A 202 4.15 32.48 13.21
CA HIS A 202 3.99 33.04 11.86
C HIS A 202 2.73 33.93 11.78
N ILE A 203 1.58 33.45 12.27
CA ILE A 203 0.33 34.23 12.32
C ILE A 203 0.49 35.45 13.23
N TYR A 204 1.17 35.31 14.38
CA TYR A 204 1.43 36.43 15.28
C TYR A 204 2.26 37.53 14.62
N LEU A 205 3.39 37.18 13.97
CA LEU A 205 4.24 38.15 13.28
C LEU A 205 3.53 38.81 12.10
N PHE A 206 2.72 38.02 11.40
CA PHE A 206 1.85 38.49 10.33
C PHE A 206 0.86 39.56 10.85
N ARG A 207 0.13 39.30 11.94
CA ARG A 207 -0.81 40.28 12.54
C ARG A 207 -0.09 41.52 13.07
N ARG A 208 1.11 41.36 13.62
CA ARG A 208 1.91 42.48 14.13
C ARG A 208 2.37 43.43 13.01
N HIS A 209 2.72 42.91 11.84
CA HIS A 209 3.36 43.69 10.77
C HIS A 209 2.47 43.92 9.53
N GLY A 210 1.28 43.32 9.47
CA GLY A 210 0.31 43.42 8.38
C GLY A 210 0.68 42.67 7.09
N LEU A 211 -0.24 42.64 6.11
CA LEU A 211 -0.20 41.78 4.91
C LEU A 211 0.88 42.12 3.86
N THR A 212 1.07 43.40 3.50
CA THR A 212 1.94 43.80 2.40
C THR A 212 2.64 45.13 2.67
N PRO A 213 3.74 45.48 1.95
CA PRO A 213 4.36 46.79 2.06
C PRO A 213 3.35 47.89 1.75
N LYS A 214 3.35 48.98 2.55
CA LYS A 214 2.46 50.13 2.37
C LYS A 214 2.79 50.86 1.05
N LYS A 215 2.22 50.40 -0.06
CA LYS A 215 2.16 51.17 -1.32
C LYS A 215 1.02 52.19 -1.20
N PRO A 216 1.05 53.32 -1.93
CA PRO A 216 -0.08 54.25 -1.95
C PRO A 216 -1.33 53.52 -2.45
N ILE A 217 -2.29 53.35 -1.56
CA ILE A 217 -3.44 52.47 -1.75
C ILE A 217 -4.54 53.24 -2.48
N LYS A 218 -5.05 52.71 -3.60
CA LYS A 218 -6.17 53.32 -4.36
C LYS A 218 -7.56 53.04 -3.77
N LYS A 219 -7.68 52.08 -2.83
CA LYS A 219 -8.94 51.60 -2.25
C LYS A 219 -8.89 51.78 -0.73
N ALA A 220 -10.02 52.11 -0.11
CA ALA A 220 -10.11 52.25 1.35
C ALA A 220 -9.80 50.92 2.07
N ASP A 221 -9.31 51.03 3.29
CA ASP A 221 -9.10 49.88 4.18
C ASP A 221 -10.47 49.30 4.57
N GLU A 222 -10.55 47.96 4.68
CA GLU A 222 -11.75 47.24 5.11
C GLU A 222 -11.40 46.41 6.35
N TYR A 223 -12.37 46.08 7.19
CA TYR A 223 -12.16 45.15 8.31
C TYR A 223 -12.02 43.71 7.81
N PHE A 224 -11.28 42.89 8.55
CA PHE A 224 -11.13 41.46 8.26
C PHE A 224 -12.50 40.73 8.25
N TRP A 225 -13.34 41.03 9.24
CA TRP A 225 -14.75 40.64 9.25
C TRP A 225 -15.65 41.72 8.61
N PRO A 226 -16.66 41.35 7.79
CA PRO A 226 -17.01 39.99 7.33
C PRO A 226 -16.35 39.61 5.99
N GLU A 227 -15.84 40.58 5.24
CA GLU A 227 -15.54 40.42 3.82
C GLU A 227 -14.37 39.47 3.53
N GLN A 228 -13.28 39.56 4.28
CA GLN A 228 -12.14 38.66 4.08
C GLN A 228 -12.47 37.26 4.62
N VAL A 229 -13.14 37.18 5.77
CA VAL A 229 -13.59 35.89 6.35
C VAL A 229 -14.50 35.13 5.40
N LEU A 230 -15.42 35.81 4.69
CA LEU A 230 -16.28 35.16 3.71
C LEU A 230 -15.47 34.62 2.51
N LYS A 231 -14.51 35.38 1.99
CA LYS A 231 -13.61 34.92 0.91
C LYS A 231 -12.78 33.72 1.35
N ASP A 232 -12.26 33.76 2.57
CA ASP A 232 -11.51 32.66 3.17
C ASP A 232 -12.39 31.42 3.32
N ALA A 233 -13.64 31.56 3.79
CA ALA A 233 -14.58 30.46 3.92
C ALA A 233 -14.92 29.83 2.57
N VAL A 234 -15.17 30.64 1.52
CA VAL A 234 -15.40 30.14 0.16
C VAL A 234 -14.17 29.42 -0.40
N ALA A 235 -12.97 29.95 -0.17
CA ALA A 235 -11.74 29.31 -0.59
C ALA A 235 -11.49 27.97 0.13
N CYS A 236 -11.71 27.92 1.45
CA CYS A 236 -11.62 26.68 2.24
C CYS A 236 -12.65 25.64 1.78
N LEU A 237 -13.88 26.08 1.44
CA LEU A 237 -14.89 25.19 0.86
C LEU A 237 -14.44 24.64 -0.49
N ALA A 238 -13.88 25.47 -1.38
CA ALA A 238 -13.36 25.01 -2.67
C ALA A 238 -12.20 24.02 -2.51
N VAL A 239 -11.32 24.24 -1.53
CA VAL A 239 -10.24 23.30 -1.15
C VAL A 239 -10.83 21.98 -0.65
N LEU A 240 -11.82 22.01 0.24
CA LEU A 240 -12.49 20.81 0.73
C LEU A 240 -13.16 20.03 -0.41
N VAL A 241 -13.90 20.71 -1.28
CA VAL A 241 -14.50 20.08 -2.47
C VAL A 241 -13.42 19.44 -3.35
N THR A 242 -12.29 20.11 -3.56
CA THR A 242 -11.17 19.55 -4.34
C THR A 242 -10.64 18.27 -3.70
N ILE A 243 -10.45 18.26 -2.37
CA ILE A 243 -9.99 17.07 -1.64
C ILE A 243 -11.00 15.92 -1.77
N LEU A 244 -12.31 16.21 -1.65
CA LEU A 244 -13.37 15.22 -1.81
C LEU A 244 -13.42 14.66 -3.24
N VAL A 245 -13.31 15.53 -4.25
CA VAL A 245 -13.27 15.12 -5.66
C VAL A 245 -12.09 14.18 -5.91
N LEU A 246 -10.90 14.50 -5.39
CA LEU A 246 -9.73 13.63 -5.52
C LEU A 246 -9.93 12.30 -4.78
N HIS A 247 -10.50 12.32 -3.58
CA HIS A 247 -10.83 11.11 -2.84
C HIS A 247 -11.74 10.18 -3.64
N PHE A 248 -12.86 10.69 -4.18
CA PHE A 248 -13.80 9.86 -4.93
C PHE A 248 -13.29 9.47 -6.32
N ALA A 249 -12.55 10.34 -7.01
CA ALA A 249 -12.01 10.06 -8.35
C ALA A 249 -10.93 8.96 -8.34
N PHE A 250 -10.16 8.86 -7.26
CA PHE A 250 -9.05 7.89 -7.12
C PHE A 250 -9.32 6.78 -6.10
N ASN A 251 -10.55 6.65 -5.61
CA ASN A 251 -10.97 5.66 -4.63
C ASN A 251 -10.14 5.66 -3.33
N GLY A 252 -9.93 6.86 -2.77
CA GLY A 252 -9.22 7.05 -1.50
C GLY A 252 -7.70 7.07 -1.63
N ALA A 253 -7.01 6.64 -0.57
CA ALA A 253 -5.55 6.53 -0.53
C ALA A 253 -5.12 5.14 -1.02
N HIS A 254 -4.08 5.07 -1.85
CA HIS A 254 -3.53 3.78 -2.29
C HIS A 254 -2.83 3.05 -1.13
N LEU A 255 -2.79 1.73 -1.21
CA LEU A 255 -2.01 0.86 -0.33
C LEU A 255 -1.41 -0.22 -1.24
N ASP A 256 -0.11 -0.13 -1.50
CA ASP A 256 0.60 -1.10 -2.32
C ASP A 256 0.83 -2.40 -1.52
N ALA A 257 1.44 -3.41 -2.15
CA ALA A 257 1.83 -4.64 -1.46
C ALA A 257 2.76 -4.34 -0.27
N PRO A 258 2.76 -5.17 0.79
CA PRO A 258 3.69 -5.04 1.90
C PRO A 258 5.14 -4.94 1.40
N ALA A 259 5.95 -4.11 2.06
CA ALA A 259 7.34 -3.93 1.68
C ALA A 259 8.11 -5.26 1.68
N ASP A 260 8.81 -5.53 0.58
CA ASP A 260 9.67 -6.70 0.41
C ASP A 260 11.11 -6.25 0.14
N PRO A 261 11.99 -6.26 1.15
CA PRO A 261 13.38 -5.86 1.00
C PRO A 261 14.18 -6.67 -0.03
N SER A 262 13.72 -7.87 -0.38
CA SER A 262 14.37 -8.75 -1.36
C SER A 262 13.99 -8.43 -2.82
N SER A 263 12.96 -7.60 -3.02
CA SER A 263 12.49 -7.19 -4.33
C SER A 263 13.23 -5.96 -4.87
N ALA A 264 13.28 -5.77 -6.18
CA ALA A 264 13.80 -4.54 -6.80
C ALA A 264 12.64 -3.67 -7.30
N TYR A 265 11.91 -3.02 -6.37
CA TYR A 265 10.78 -2.15 -6.74
C TYR A 265 11.30 -0.78 -7.23
N PRO A 266 10.95 -0.33 -8.46
CA PRO A 266 11.44 0.93 -9.00
C PRO A 266 10.64 2.11 -8.43
N ALA A 267 10.80 2.41 -7.14
CA ALA A 267 10.07 3.47 -6.47
C ALA A 267 10.27 4.84 -7.14
N ARG A 268 9.20 5.63 -7.09
CA ARG A 268 9.21 7.06 -7.42
C ARG A 268 8.69 7.81 -6.20
N PRO A 269 9.30 8.94 -5.84
CA PRO A 269 8.69 9.81 -4.85
C PRO A 269 7.44 10.46 -5.43
N ASP A 270 6.64 11.09 -4.58
CA ASP A 270 5.44 11.80 -5.04
C ASP A 270 5.77 13.00 -5.92
N TRP A 271 4.74 13.49 -6.62
CA TRP A 271 4.88 14.43 -7.73
C TRP A 271 5.67 15.69 -7.37
N TYR A 272 5.57 16.17 -6.13
CA TYR A 272 6.29 17.35 -5.64
C TYR A 272 7.79 17.12 -5.38
N PHE A 273 8.27 15.87 -5.45
CA PHE A 273 9.70 15.50 -5.41
C PHE A 273 10.20 14.87 -6.71
N LEU A 274 9.33 14.62 -7.70
CA LEU A 274 9.72 14.00 -8.97
C LEU A 274 10.79 14.80 -9.72
N PHE A 275 10.73 16.13 -9.65
CA PHE A 275 11.75 16.97 -10.29
C PHE A 275 13.14 16.71 -9.72
N LEU A 276 13.25 16.55 -8.39
CA LEU A 276 14.51 16.29 -7.71
C LEU A 276 15.00 14.89 -8.05
N PHE A 277 14.12 13.90 -8.05
CA PHE A 277 14.44 12.54 -8.50
C PHE A 277 15.01 12.52 -9.93
N GLN A 278 14.37 13.23 -10.87
CA GLN A 278 14.86 13.31 -12.24
C GLN A 278 16.15 14.12 -12.36
N PHE A 279 16.31 15.16 -11.54
CA PHE A 279 17.53 15.96 -11.48
C PHE A 279 18.74 15.12 -11.06
N LEU A 280 18.58 14.28 -10.03
CA LEU A 280 19.65 13.45 -9.49
C LEU A 280 20.19 12.41 -10.48
N LYS A 281 19.38 11.98 -11.46
CA LYS A 281 19.85 11.09 -12.54
C LYS A 281 20.98 11.70 -13.39
N TYR A 282 21.13 13.02 -13.41
CA TYR A 282 22.22 13.70 -14.12
C TYR A 282 23.54 13.76 -13.32
N PHE A 283 23.55 13.31 -12.06
CA PHE A 283 24.72 13.33 -11.17
C PHE A 283 25.05 11.93 -10.61
N PRO A 284 25.49 10.98 -11.45
CA PRO A 284 25.79 9.62 -10.99
C PRO A 284 27.07 9.56 -10.14
N GLY A 285 27.09 8.67 -9.16
CA GLY A 285 28.27 8.34 -8.36
C GLY A 285 28.69 9.47 -7.41
N HIS A 286 29.98 9.78 -7.33
CA HIS A 286 30.50 10.79 -6.39
C HIS A 286 29.98 12.22 -6.66
N TRP A 287 29.43 12.48 -7.85
CA TRP A 287 28.79 13.75 -8.18
C TRP A 287 27.40 13.91 -7.55
N GLU A 288 26.80 12.85 -7.00
CA GLU A 288 25.47 12.89 -6.41
C GLU A 288 25.37 13.95 -5.31
N VAL A 289 26.42 14.15 -4.51
CA VAL A 289 26.48 15.19 -3.46
C VAL A 289 26.27 16.60 -4.04
N LEU A 290 26.78 16.86 -5.24
CA LEU A 290 26.60 18.15 -5.91
C LEU A 290 25.12 18.38 -6.27
N GLY A 291 24.46 17.36 -6.83
CA GLY A 291 23.05 17.41 -7.22
C GLY A 291 22.09 17.37 -6.03
N ALA A 292 22.41 16.61 -4.98
CA ALA A 292 21.50 16.34 -3.87
C ALA A 292 21.64 17.33 -2.72
N VAL A 293 22.84 17.84 -2.46
CA VAL A 293 23.13 18.68 -1.29
C VAL A 293 23.50 20.10 -1.71
N VAL A 294 24.51 20.26 -2.57
CA VAL A 294 25.10 21.58 -2.86
C VAL A 294 24.16 22.46 -3.67
N LEU A 295 23.66 21.99 -4.82
CA LEU A 295 22.82 22.80 -5.70
C LEU A 295 21.46 23.15 -5.07
N PRO A 296 20.71 22.20 -4.46
CA PRO A 296 19.52 22.53 -3.69
C PRO A 296 19.82 23.46 -2.50
N GLY A 297 20.97 23.28 -1.83
CA GLY A 297 21.43 24.15 -0.74
C GLY A 297 21.69 25.60 -1.19
N ILE A 298 22.29 25.79 -2.37
CA ILE A 298 22.46 27.12 -2.99
C ILE A 298 21.10 27.73 -3.31
N ALA A 299 20.21 26.98 -3.96
CA ALA A 299 18.87 27.48 -4.29
C ALA A 299 18.09 27.89 -3.03
N MET A 300 18.11 27.07 -1.99
CA MET A 300 17.45 27.37 -0.71
C MET A 300 18.07 28.58 0.00
N THR A 301 19.40 28.73 -0.08
CA THR A 301 20.11 29.88 0.47
C THR A 301 19.73 31.17 -0.26
N LEU A 302 19.60 31.14 -1.59
CA LEU A 302 19.11 32.29 -2.36
C LEU A 302 17.67 32.64 -2.00
N ILE A 303 16.81 31.64 -1.77
CA ILE A 303 15.44 31.85 -1.27
C ILE A 303 15.49 32.51 0.12
N PHE A 304 16.28 31.98 1.05
CA PHE A 304 16.45 32.53 2.40
C PHE A 304 16.92 33.99 2.39
N LEU A 305 17.79 34.37 1.45
CA LEU A 305 18.34 35.72 1.29
C LEU A 305 17.41 36.68 0.51
N MET A 306 16.25 36.23 0.01
CA MET A 306 15.32 37.08 -0.74
C MET A 306 14.96 38.40 -0.03
N PRO A 307 14.72 38.45 1.30
CA PRO A 307 14.44 39.72 1.98
C PRO A 307 15.56 40.74 1.89
N ILE A 308 16.80 40.27 1.86
CA ILE A 308 17.99 41.12 1.79
C ILE A 308 18.19 41.60 0.35
N ILE A 309 18.07 40.69 -0.62
CA ILE A 309 18.23 40.98 -2.05
C ILE A 309 17.11 41.93 -2.53
N GLY A 310 15.88 41.70 -2.09
CA GLY A 310 14.69 42.41 -2.56
C GLY A 310 14.46 43.80 -1.96
N LYS A 311 15.45 44.37 -1.24
CA LYS A 311 15.41 45.76 -0.75
C LYS A 311 15.28 46.77 -1.91
N SER A 312 15.93 46.48 -3.04
CA SER A 312 15.81 47.29 -4.26
C SER A 312 14.76 46.71 -5.22
N GLU A 313 14.20 47.55 -6.10
CA GLU A 313 13.26 47.09 -7.14
C GLU A 313 13.92 46.10 -8.12
N ARG A 314 15.21 46.28 -8.45
CA ARG A 314 15.96 45.32 -9.27
C ARG A 314 16.10 43.97 -8.55
N GLY A 315 16.41 43.99 -7.27
CA GLY A 315 16.51 42.76 -6.46
C GLY A 315 15.17 42.05 -6.29
N HIS A 316 14.07 42.79 -6.14
CA HIS A 316 12.73 42.21 -6.12
C HIS A 316 12.39 41.52 -7.45
N ARG A 317 12.69 42.16 -8.58
CA ARG A 317 12.53 41.55 -9.92
C ARG A 317 13.41 40.30 -10.09
N PHE A 318 14.63 40.31 -9.55
CA PHE A 318 15.49 39.14 -9.52
C PHE A 318 14.85 38.00 -8.71
N ASN A 319 14.34 38.26 -7.50
CA ASN A 319 13.69 37.24 -6.67
C ASN A 319 12.47 36.62 -7.36
N VAL A 320 11.64 37.45 -8.02
CA VAL A 320 10.50 36.97 -8.81
C VAL A 320 10.98 36.10 -9.97
N GLY A 321 12.00 36.54 -10.72
CA GLY A 321 12.61 35.76 -11.80
C GLY A 321 13.20 34.43 -11.31
N LEU A 322 13.90 34.44 -10.18
CA LEU A 322 14.48 33.25 -9.55
C LEU A 322 13.38 32.25 -9.18
N LEU A 323 12.29 32.70 -8.53
CA LEU A 323 11.16 31.85 -8.18
C LEU A 323 10.55 31.18 -9.41
N PHE A 324 10.22 31.96 -10.45
CA PHE A 324 9.65 31.39 -11.68
C PHE A 324 10.66 30.48 -12.41
N GLY A 325 11.95 30.78 -12.35
CA GLY A 325 13.01 29.91 -12.85
C GLY A 325 13.05 28.56 -12.15
N ILE A 326 12.99 28.55 -10.80
CA ILE A 326 12.92 27.32 -9.99
C ILE A 326 11.65 26.53 -10.31
N LEU A 327 10.49 27.19 -10.40
CA LEU A 327 9.23 26.53 -10.71
C LEU A 327 9.20 25.97 -12.14
N ALA A 328 9.71 26.70 -13.12
CA ALA A 328 9.84 26.22 -14.49
C ALA A 328 10.79 25.03 -14.57
N PHE A 329 11.93 25.10 -13.90
CA PHE A 329 12.88 23.99 -13.79
C PHE A 329 12.24 22.74 -13.17
N ALA A 330 11.55 22.91 -12.04
CA ALA A 330 10.83 21.82 -11.38
C ALA A 330 9.73 21.24 -12.28
N GLY A 331 8.95 22.09 -12.96
CA GLY A 331 7.90 21.67 -13.88
C GLY A 331 8.43 20.90 -15.09
N ILE A 332 9.50 21.39 -15.72
CA ILE A 332 10.16 20.73 -16.87
C ILE A 332 10.70 19.37 -16.45
N LEU A 333 11.44 19.29 -15.35
CA LEU A 333 12.01 18.01 -14.90
C LEU A 333 10.93 17.02 -14.44
N THR A 334 9.86 17.49 -13.81
CA THR A 334 8.70 16.64 -13.48
C THR A 334 8.07 16.09 -14.76
N TYR A 335 7.87 16.92 -15.78
CA TYR A 335 7.35 16.47 -17.07
C TYR A 335 8.26 15.43 -17.73
N VAL A 336 9.59 15.67 -17.75
CA VAL A 336 10.57 14.70 -18.26
C VAL A 336 10.51 13.39 -17.50
N ALA A 337 10.41 13.42 -16.16
CA ALA A 337 10.28 12.24 -15.33
C ALA A 337 9.04 11.41 -15.69
N VAL A 338 7.88 12.07 -15.73
CA VAL A 338 6.60 11.43 -16.06
C VAL A 338 6.61 10.87 -17.49
N ASN A 339 7.18 11.61 -18.44
CA ASN A 339 7.29 11.16 -19.83
C ASN A 339 8.23 9.96 -19.97
N ALA A 340 9.37 9.96 -19.26
CA ALA A 340 10.30 8.82 -19.27
C ALA A 340 9.64 7.57 -18.67
N ASP A 341 8.92 7.73 -17.56
CA ASP A 341 8.22 6.63 -16.89
C ASP A 341 7.07 6.07 -17.75
N ARG A 342 6.29 6.93 -18.43
CA ARG A 342 5.22 6.50 -19.35
C ARG A 342 5.73 5.73 -20.57
N ASN A 343 6.98 5.93 -20.96
CA ASN A 343 7.57 5.30 -22.14
C ASN A 343 8.54 4.16 -21.76
N ASN A 344 8.58 3.74 -20.50
CA ASN A 344 9.47 2.67 -20.03
C ASN A 344 8.66 1.38 -19.78
N PRO A 345 8.75 0.37 -20.67
CA PRO A 345 7.99 -0.87 -20.53
C PRO A 345 8.29 -1.63 -19.24
N THR A 346 9.56 -1.63 -18.79
CA THR A 346 9.97 -2.30 -17.56
C THR A 346 9.32 -1.66 -16.34
N TYR A 347 9.29 -0.32 -16.29
CA TYR A 347 8.64 0.40 -15.19
C TYR A 347 7.12 0.14 -15.16
N ILE A 348 6.46 0.16 -16.31
CA ILE A 348 5.03 -0.15 -16.42
C ILE A 348 4.77 -1.57 -15.92
N ALA A 349 5.52 -2.55 -16.41
CA ALA A 349 5.39 -3.94 -15.98
C ALA A 349 5.62 -4.12 -14.48
N SER A 350 6.62 -3.46 -13.89
CA SER A 350 6.86 -3.49 -12.44
C SER A 350 5.71 -2.88 -11.64
N LYS A 351 5.09 -1.77 -12.10
CA LYS A 351 3.92 -1.19 -11.43
C LYS A 351 2.70 -2.10 -11.52
N GLU A 352 2.46 -2.70 -12.67
CA GLU A 352 1.35 -3.63 -12.86
C GLU A 352 1.53 -4.89 -12.00
N GLN A 353 2.75 -5.41 -11.92
CA GLN A 353 3.07 -6.52 -11.01
C GLN A 353 2.81 -6.14 -9.56
N ALA A 354 3.29 -4.98 -9.11
CA ALA A 354 3.05 -4.51 -7.75
C ALA A 354 1.56 -4.31 -7.44
N ALA A 355 0.78 -3.83 -8.42
CA ALA A 355 -0.68 -3.71 -8.28
C ALA A 355 -1.37 -5.07 -8.18
N ARG A 356 -0.93 -6.08 -8.95
CA ARG A 356 -1.42 -7.47 -8.83
C ARG A 356 -1.08 -8.06 -7.47
N GLU A 357 0.17 -7.93 -7.02
CA GLU A 357 0.59 -8.38 -5.69
C GLU A 357 -0.24 -7.70 -4.59
N ALA A 358 -0.49 -6.38 -4.69
CA ALA A 358 -1.32 -5.66 -3.72
C ALA A 358 -2.76 -6.19 -3.68
N ALA A 359 -3.35 -6.50 -4.83
CA ALA A 359 -4.69 -7.09 -4.91
C ALA A 359 -4.74 -8.49 -4.28
N ILE A 360 -3.73 -9.33 -4.56
CA ILE A 360 -3.63 -10.67 -3.98
C ILE A 360 -3.51 -10.60 -2.46
N VAL A 361 -2.62 -9.76 -1.90
CA VAL A 361 -2.49 -9.65 -0.44
C VAL A 361 -3.76 -9.17 0.21
N LYS A 362 -4.44 -8.17 -0.36
CA LYS A 362 -5.70 -7.67 0.19
C LYS A 362 -6.78 -8.75 0.20
N GLU A 363 -6.81 -9.60 -0.83
CA GLU A 363 -7.74 -10.73 -0.84
C GLU A 363 -7.39 -11.77 0.23
N LEU A 364 -6.12 -12.15 0.33
CA LEU A 364 -5.64 -13.11 1.34
C LEU A 364 -5.83 -12.58 2.77
N ALA A 365 -5.62 -11.28 2.99
CA ALA A 365 -5.77 -10.64 4.29
C ALA A 365 -7.21 -10.67 4.83
N LYS A 366 -8.22 -10.89 3.99
CA LYS A 366 -9.61 -11.12 4.46
C LYS A 366 -9.74 -12.39 5.31
N GLY A 367 -8.88 -13.39 5.07
CA GLY A 367 -8.80 -14.61 5.88
C GLY A 367 -8.05 -14.42 7.20
N GLY A 368 -7.44 -13.25 7.41
CA GLY A 368 -6.57 -12.95 8.53
C GLY A 368 -5.13 -12.70 8.09
N ILE A 369 -4.40 -11.93 8.88
CA ILE A 369 -2.97 -11.67 8.67
C ILE A 369 -2.19 -12.48 9.72
N PRO A 370 -1.20 -13.28 9.31
CA PRO A 370 -0.43 -14.10 10.24
C PRO A 370 0.46 -13.23 11.15
N PRO A 371 0.83 -13.71 12.35
CA PRO A 371 1.66 -12.94 13.30
C PRO A 371 3.01 -12.49 12.75
N GLU A 372 3.55 -13.18 11.74
CA GLU A 372 4.80 -12.77 11.08
C GLU A 372 4.65 -11.51 10.22
N GLY A 373 3.41 -11.11 9.90
CA GLY A 373 3.07 -9.91 9.14
C GLY A 373 2.54 -10.20 7.73
N ALA A 374 1.98 -9.17 7.09
CA ALA A 374 1.29 -9.29 5.81
C ALA A 374 2.17 -9.76 4.64
N LEU A 375 3.50 -9.57 4.70
CA LEU A 375 4.42 -10.07 3.68
C LEU A 375 4.39 -11.61 3.58
N ALA A 376 4.12 -12.31 4.69
CA ALA A 376 4.03 -13.76 4.70
C ALA A 376 2.92 -14.30 3.78
N LEU A 377 1.84 -13.52 3.57
CA LEU A 377 0.75 -13.87 2.66
C LEU A 377 1.20 -13.97 1.20
N LEU A 378 2.25 -13.23 0.79
CA LEU A 378 2.81 -13.33 -0.57
C LEU A 378 3.81 -14.47 -0.75
N GLN A 379 4.33 -15.04 0.34
CA GLN A 379 5.39 -16.04 0.23
C GLN A 379 4.90 -17.31 -0.48
N GLY A 380 3.72 -17.82 -0.13
CA GLY A 380 3.11 -18.99 -0.79
C GLY A 380 2.95 -18.79 -2.30
N PRO A 381 2.21 -17.76 -2.76
CA PRO A 381 2.07 -17.44 -4.18
C PRO A 381 3.40 -17.25 -4.91
N LYS A 382 4.37 -16.53 -4.30
CA LYS A 382 5.68 -16.29 -4.91
C LYS A 382 6.49 -17.58 -5.06
N LEU A 383 6.53 -18.42 -4.02
CA LEU A 383 7.22 -19.71 -4.06
C LEU A 383 6.56 -20.66 -5.07
N PHE A 384 5.24 -20.69 -5.14
CA PHE A 384 4.52 -21.45 -6.16
C PHE A 384 4.87 -20.98 -7.57
N ALA A 385 4.85 -19.67 -7.82
CA ALA A 385 5.23 -19.09 -9.10
C ALA A 385 6.67 -19.45 -9.51
N GLN A 386 7.59 -19.53 -8.56
CA GLN A 386 9.01 -19.83 -8.79
C GLN A 386 9.27 -21.32 -9.03
N HIS A 387 8.59 -22.20 -8.31
CA HIS A 387 8.97 -23.63 -8.24
C HIS A 387 7.93 -24.59 -8.82
N CYS A 388 6.65 -24.23 -8.84
CA CYS A 388 5.55 -25.12 -9.21
C CYS A 388 4.83 -24.71 -10.49
N ALA A 389 4.79 -23.41 -10.79
CA ALA A 389 4.02 -22.86 -11.90
C ALA A 389 4.60 -23.18 -13.30
N SER A 390 5.75 -23.85 -13.38
CA SER A 390 6.25 -24.41 -14.63
C SER A 390 5.41 -25.58 -15.14
N CYS A 391 4.70 -26.26 -14.24
CA CYS A 391 3.86 -27.42 -14.58
C CYS A 391 2.40 -27.21 -14.16
N HIS A 392 2.17 -26.64 -12.97
CA HIS A 392 0.85 -26.44 -12.38
C HIS A 392 0.30 -25.04 -12.67
N THR A 393 -1.02 -24.92 -12.63
CA THR A 393 -1.72 -23.63 -12.55
C THR A 393 -2.43 -23.46 -11.23
N HIS A 394 -2.84 -22.24 -10.91
CA HIS A 394 -3.79 -21.92 -9.86
C HIS A 394 -4.86 -20.99 -10.42
N GLY A 395 -5.96 -21.56 -10.91
CA GLY A 395 -7.01 -20.85 -11.64
C GLY A 395 -6.50 -20.30 -12.98
N GLY A 396 -5.72 -21.10 -13.71
CA GLY A 396 -5.14 -20.76 -15.01
C GLY A 396 -3.93 -19.82 -14.99
N ASN A 397 -3.48 -19.39 -13.80
CA ASN A 397 -2.32 -18.50 -13.65
C ASN A 397 -1.24 -19.09 -12.73
N ASN A 398 -0.11 -18.41 -12.63
CA ASN A 398 1.07 -18.84 -11.87
C ASN A 398 1.00 -18.52 -10.36
N GLY A 399 -0.18 -18.18 -9.81
CA GLY A 399 -0.36 -17.71 -8.43
C GLY A 399 -0.17 -16.21 -8.24
N LEU A 400 0.52 -15.52 -9.16
CA LEU A 400 0.71 -14.06 -9.16
C LEU A 400 -0.10 -13.36 -10.28
N GLY A 401 -1.05 -14.08 -10.88
CA GLY A 401 -1.96 -13.55 -11.90
C GLY A 401 -1.42 -13.56 -13.34
N ASN A 402 -0.20 -14.07 -13.60
CA ASN A 402 0.28 -14.26 -14.96
C ASN A 402 -0.20 -15.63 -15.50
N PRO A 403 -0.75 -15.71 -16.72
CA PRO A 403 -1.22 -16.98 -17.27
C PRO A 403 -0.04 -17.97 -17.45
N VAL A 404 -0.32 -19.26 -17.25
CA VAL A 404 0.65 -20.32 -17.56
C VAL A 404 0.21 -20.99 -18.86
N GLU A 405 1.10 -20.97 -19.85
CA GLU A 405 0.83 -21.60 -21.14
C GLU A 405 1.15 -23.10 -21.09
N LYS A 406 0.22 -23.92 -21.58
CA LYS A 406 0.37 -25.38 -21.71
C LYS A 406 0.80 -26.08 -20.41
N PRO A 407 0.00 -25.99 -19.32
CA PRO A 407 0.29 -26.72 -18.10
C PRO A 407 0.40 -28.22 -18.40
N SER A 408 1.33 -28.89 -17.72
CA SER A 408 1.56 -30.34 -17.82
C SER A 408 1.19 -31.08 -16.54
N ALA A 409 0.51 -30.40 -15.62
CA ALA A 409 0.07 -30.93 -14.33
C ALA A 409 -1.25 -30.22 -13.92
N PRO A 410 -1.98 -30.74 -12.93
CA PRO A 410 -3.28 -30.19 -12.52
C PRO A 410 -3.24 -28.71 -12.13
N ASP A 411 -4.36 -28.03 -12.35
CA ASP A 411 -4.70 -26.78 -11.69
C ASP A 411 -5.00 -27.05 -10.22
N LEU A 412 -4.31 -26.38 -9.31
CA LEU A 412 -4.41 -26.63 -7.87
C LEU A 412 -5.40 -25.71 -7.16
N LYS A 413 -6.13 -24.85 -7.88
CA LYS A 413 -7.13 -23.97 -7.27
C LYS A 413 -8.30 -24.81 -6.74
N GLY A 414 -8.51 -24.75 -5.43
CA GLY A 414 -9.55 -25.52 -4.74
C GLY A 414 -9.25 -27.01 -4.67
N PHE A 415 -7.98 -27.42 -4.81
CA PHE A 415 -7.58 -28.83 -4.77
C PHE A 415 -8.19 -29.57 -3.56
N ALA A 416 -8.76 -30.75 -3.83
CA ALA A 416 -9.46 -31.61 -2.87
C ALA A 416 -10.76 -31.05 -2.24
N SER A 417 -11.24 -29.88 -2.68
CA SER A 417 -12.58 -29.42 -2.32
C SER A 417 -13.66 -30.28 -2.97
N ARG A 418 -14.86 -30.27 -2.38
CA ARG A 418 -16.02 -30.95 -2.97
C ARG A 418 -16.26 -30.53 -4.42
N GLU A 419 -16.19 -29.23 -4.73
CA GLU A 419 -16.37 -28.69 -6.08
C GLU A 419 -15.29 -29.21 -7.04
N TYR A 420 -14.03 -29.25 -6.60
CA TYR A 420 -12.94 -29.79 -7.39
C TYR A 420 -13.14 -31.26 -7.71
N LEU A 421 -13.55 -32.06 -6.71
CA LEU A 421 -13.79 -33.49 -6.85
C LEU A 421 -15.05 -33.80 -7.66
N THR A 422 -16.10 -32.97 -7.58
CA THR A 422 -17.29 -33.08 -8.43
C THR A 422 -16.92 -32.98 -9.91
N GLU A 423 -16.02 -32.06 -10.27
CA GLU A 423 -15.57 -31.97 -11.65
C GLU A 423 -14.56 -33.07 -12.01
N LEU A 424 -13.67 -33.46 -11.08
CA LEU A 424 -12.68 -34.50 -11.33
C LEU A 424 -13.36 -35.86 -11.56
N LEU A 425 -14.32 -36.25 -10.73
CA LEU A 425 -14.97 -37.57 -10.79
C LEU A 425 -16.14 -37.63 -11.78
N HIS A 426 -16.30 -36.63 -12.65
CA HIS A 426 -17.34 -36.63 -13.68
C HIS A 426 -16.80 -37.21 -14.99
N PRO A 427 -17.45 -38.22 -15.61
CA PRO A 427 -16.94 -38.90 -16.80
C PRO A 427 -16.59 -37.96 -17.95
N GLU A 428 -17.48 -37.01 -18.27
CA GLU A 428 -17.25 -36.04 -19.35
C GLU A 428 -16.20 -34.95 -19.05
N ARG A 429 -15.92 -34.67 -17.76
CA ARG A 429 -15.05 -33.55 -17.35
C ARG A 429 -13.67 -34.02 -16.88
N PHE A 430 -13.52 -35.30 -16.55
CA PHE A 430 -12.26 -35.92 -16.17
C PHE A 430 -11.14 -35.67 -17.20
N GLU A 431 -11.48 -35.68 -18.50
CA GLU A 431 -10.51 -35.46 -19.58
C GLU A 431 -9.96 -34.01 -19.66
N SER A 432 -10.49 -33.09 -18.86
CA SER A 432 -10.11 -31.68 -18.89
C SER A 432 -8.62 -31.48 -18.54
N ALA A 433 -7.98 -30.54 -19.23
CA ALA A 433 -6.62 -30.10 -18.92
C ALA A 433 -6.49 -29.56 -17.48
N LYS A 434 -7.60 -29.24 -16.80
CA LYS A 434 -7.64 -28.85 -15.38
C LYS A 434 -7.02 -29.91 -14.46
N PHE A 435 -7.20 -31.21 -14.75
CA PHE A 435 -6.83 -32.27 -13.80
C PHE A 435 -5.51 -32.96 -14.11
N PHE A 436 -5.12 -32.99 -15.39
CA PHE A 436 -3.93 -33.72 -15.83
C PHE A 436 -3.01 -32.86 -16.71
N GLY A 437 -3.29 -31.57 -16.85
CA GLY A 437 -2.62 -30.73 -17.85
C GLY A 437 -2.83 -31.26 -19.27
N ASN A 438 -1.94 -30.87 -20.18
CA ASN A 438 -1.93 -31.35 -21.56
C ASN A 438 -1.18 -32.70 -21.68
N THR A 439 -1.53 -33.67 -20.83
CA THR A 439 -0.91 -35.01 -20.83
C THR A 439 -1.85 -36.06 -21.40
N ALA A 440 -1.28 -37.18 -21.86
CA ALA A 440 -2.06 -38.31 -22.40
C ALA A 440 -2.82 -39.11 -21.31
N HIS A 441 -2.54 -38.87 -20.02
CA HIS A 441 -3.18 -39.57 -18.91
C HIS A 441 -4.69 -39.35 -18.83
N ALA A 442 -5.17 -38.19 -19.28
CA ALA A 442 -6.58 -37.85 -19.27
C ALA A 442 -7.46 -38.84 -20.07
N LYS A 443 -6.89 -39.51 -21.09
CA LYS A 443 -7.64 -40.38 -22.04
C LYS A 443 -7.24 -41.85 -22.02
N LYS A 444 -6.24 -42.22 -21.21
CA LYS A 444 -5.62 -43.55 -21.19
C LYS A 444 -5.21 -43.92 -19.77
N SER A 445 -6.19 -43.98 -18.87
CA SER A 445 -5.96 -44.37 -17.48
C SER A 445 -7.07 -45.30 -16.99
N LYS A 446 -6.74 -46.20 -16.06
CA LYS A 446 -7.71 -47.08 -15.41
C LYS A 446 -8.89 -46.31 -14.81
N MET A 447 -8.63 -45.09 -14.30
CA MET A 447 -9.65 -44.23 -13.72
C MET A 447 -10.61 -43.66 -14.77
N HIS A 448 -10.12 -43.35 -15.98
CA HIS A 448 -10.99 -42.95 -17.09
C HIS A 448 -11.94 -44.09 -17.46
N ASP A 449 -11.39 -45.29 -17.67
CA ASP A 449 -12.17 -46.48 -18.02
C ASP A 449 -13.22 -46.78 -16.93
N PHE A 450 -12.82 -46.76 -15.65
CA PHE A 450 -13.72 -46.93 -14.51
C PHE A 450 -14.86 -45.92 -14.46
N LEU A 451 -14.58 -44.62 -14.69
CA LEU A 451 -15.65 -43.60 -14.69
C LEU A 451 -16.61 -43.77 -15.86
N GLN A 452 -16.14 -44.22 -17.02
CA GLN A 452 -16.99 -44.52 -18.18
C GLN A 452 -17.80 -45.80 -17.97
N ASP A 453 -17.26 -46.80 -17.27
CA ASP A 453 -17.95 -48.07 -17.06
C ASP A 453 -18.99 -47.99 -15.93
N GLU A 454 -18.64 -47.37 -14.79
CA GLU A 454 -19.48 -47.38 -13.58
C GLU A 454 -20.39 -46.15 -13.45
N PHE A 455 -20.07 -45.04 -14.14
CA PHE A 455 -20.78 -43.75 -13.98
C PHE A 455 -21.23 -43.12 -15.30
N ASP A 456 -21.28 -43.86 -16.43
CA ASP A 456 -21.89 -43.35 -17.66
C ASP A 456 -23.37 -42.96 -17.44
N GLY A 457 -23.81 -41.89 -18.10
CA GLY A 457 -25.16 -41.36 -17.92
C GLY A 457 -25.47 -40.82 -16.51
N ILE A 458 -24.46 -40.51 -15.68
CA ILE A 458 -24.65 -39.91 -14.35
C ILE A 458 -25.55 -38.67 -14.39
N ASP A 459 -25.61 -37.95 -15.52
CA ASP A 459 -26.49 -36.79 -15.65
C ASP A 459 -28.00 -37.09 -15.80
N ASP A 460 -28.37 -38.35 -16.00
CA ASP A 460 -29.76 -38.77 -16.09
C ASP A 460 -30.16 -39.72 -14.94
N ASP A 461 -29.17 -40.35 -14.28
CA ASP A 461 -29.40 -41.27 -13.15
C ASP A 461 -29.25 -40.58 -11.78
N LYS A 462 -30.36 -40.52 -11.03
CA LYS A 462 -30.39 -39.93 -9.68
C LYS A 462 -29.69 -40.78 -8.62
N ALA A 463 -29.69 -42.11 -8.76
CA ALA A 463 -29.04 -43.01 -7.82
C ALA A 463 -27.51 -42.91 -7.96
N LEU A 464 -26.99 -42.96 -9.19
CA LEU A 464 -25.56 -42.78 -9.46
C LEU A 464 -25.04 -41.43 -8.97
N ARG A 465 -25.82 -40.35 -9.14
CA ARG A 465 -25.48 -39.03 -8.58
C ARG A 465 -25.41 -39.04 -7.06
N ALA A 466 -26.34 -39.71 -6.40
CA ALA A 466 -26.36 -39.78 -4.94
C ALA A 466 -25.15 -40.54 -4.41
N ASP A 467 -24.79 -41.65 -5.06
CA ASP A 467 -23.61 -42.45 -4.73
C ASP A 467 -22.32 -41.66 -4.95
N MET A 468 -22.19 -40.96 -6.09
CA MET A 468 -21.05 -40.08 -6.37
C MET A 468 -20.93 -38.94 -5.35
N ASP A 469 -22.04 -38.31 -4.94
CA ASP A 469 -22.03 -37.26 -3.90
C ASP A 469 -21.52 -37.80 -2.55
N LEU A 470 -21.89 -39.02 -2.17
CA LEU A 470 -21.36 -39.68 -0.97
C LEU A 470 -19.85 -39.93 -1.08
N LEU A 471 -19.37 -40.42 -2.23
CA LEU A 471 -17.94 -40.62 -2.48
C LEU A 471 -17.15 -39.30 -2.40
N ILE A 472 -17.64 -38.25 -3.06
CA ILE A 472 -17.03 -36.91 -3.04
C ILE A 472 -16.94 -36.38 -1.61
N LYS A 473 -18.02 -36.50 -0.83
CA LYS A 473 -18.02 -36.11 0.58
C LYS A 473 -16.99 -36.88 1.39
N ALA A 474 -16.88 -38.19 1.18
CA ALA A 474 -15.92 -39.02 1.89
C ALA A 474 -14.45 -38.65 1.58
N ILE A 475 -14.12 -38.48 0.29
CA ILE A 475 -12.77 -38.13 -0.16
C ILE A 475 -12.42 -36.69 0.22
N SER A 476 -13.33 -35.73 0.02
CA SER A 476 -13.09 -34.33 0.37
C SER A 476 -12.86 -34.14 1.88
N ALA A 477 -13.58 -34.89 2.71
CA ALA A 477 -13.42 -34.83 4.18
C ALA A 477 -12.02 -35.27 4.65
N GLU A 478 -11.27 -36.05 3.87
CA GLU A 478 -9.86 -36.35 4.17
C GLU A 478 -8.98 -35.10 4.16
N ALA A 479 -9.33 -34.10 3.35
CA ALA A 479 -8.55 -32.88 3.20
C ALA A 479 -8.63 -31.96 4.42
N LYS A 480 -9.70 -32.08 5.22
CA LYS A 480 -9.95 -31.25 6.42
C LYS A 480 -9.77 -29.75 6.12
N LEU A 481 -10.33 -29.28 5.01
CA LEU A 481 -10.22 -27.88 4.59
C LEU A 481 -11.00 -26.97 5.55
N ALA A 482 -10.37 -25.88 5.99
CA ALA A 482 -11.01 -24.91 6.89
C ALA A 482 -12.33 -24.37 6.32
N SER A 483 -12.36 -24.12 5.00
CA SER A 483 -13.51 -23.61 4.24
C SER A 483 -14.72 -24.55 4.24
N GLN A 484 -14.52 -25.86 4.37
CA GLN A 484 -15.59 -26.88 4.31
C GLN A 484 -15.86 -27.57 5.65
N SER A 485 -15.10 -27.22 6.69
CA SER A 485 -15.23 -27.80 8.05
C SER A 485 -16.66 -27.84 8.59
N LYS A 486 -17.47 -26.79 8.39
CA LYS A 486 -18.87 -26.75 8.83
C LYS A 486 -19.77 -27.71 8.04
N LEU A 487 -19.53 -27.86 6.74
CA LEU A 487 -20.27 -28.80 5.89
C LEU A 487 -19.89 -30.24 6.26
N ASP A 488 -18.62 -30.51 6.50
CA ASP A 488 -18.16 -31.84 6.90
C ASP A 488 -18.71 -32.25 8.27
N LEU A 489 -18.90 -31.30 9.18
CA LEU A 489 -19.58 -31.52 10.45
C LEU A 489 -21.06 -31.87 10.29
N ALA A 490 -21.76 -31.21 9.35
CA ALA A 490 -23.16 -31.48 9.07
C ALA A 490 -23.36 -32.83 8.35
N ASP A 491 -22.45 -33.19 7.45
CA ASP A 491 -22.53 -34.37 6.61
C ASP A 491 -21.82 -35.60 7.19
N ARG A 492 -21.53 -35.64 8.50
CA ARG A 492 -20.79 -36.73 9.15
C ARG A 492 -21.33 -38.13 8.81
N GLU A 493 -22.65 -38.29 8.84
CA GLU A 493 -23.29 -39.57 8.49
C GLU A 493 -23.15 -39.91 7.00
N ALA A 494 -23.27 -38.92 6.12
CA ALA A 494 -23.10 -39.09 4.69
C ALA A 494 -21.64 -39.43 4.33
N ILE A 495 -20.68 -38.79 4.99
CA ILE A 495 -19.24 -39.09 4.87
C ILE A 495 -18.97 -40.54 5.26
N GLN A 496 -19.55 -41.03 6.36
CA GLN A 496 -19.39 -42.41 6.78
C GLN A 496 -19.97 -43.39 5.76
N LYS A 497 -21.17 -43.13 5.24
CA LYS A 497 -21.77 -43.93 4.16
C LYS A 497 -20.91 -43.93 2.91
N GLY A 498 -20.32 -42.79 2.54
CA GLY A 498 -19.40 -42.68 1.40
C GLY A 498 -18.12 -43.50 1.59
N ARG A 499 -17.58 -43.59 2.80
CA ARG A 499 -16.43 -44.47 3.11
C ARG A 499 -16.77 -45.94 2.93
N GLU A 500 -17.96 -46.36 3.34
CA GLU A 500 -18.44 -47.73 3.14
C GLU A 500 -18.73 -48.03 1.67
N LEU A 501 -19.20 -47.03 0.92
CA LEU A 501 -19.45 -47.13 -0.51
C LEU A 501 -18.15 -47.24 -1.32
N PHE A 502 -17.08 -46.56 -0.87
CA PHE A 502 -15.77 -46.58 -1.49
C PHE A 502 -15.22 -48.01 -1.66
N ASP A 503 -15.40 -48.86 -0.66
CA ASP A 503 -15.02 -50.29 -0.74
C ASP A 503 -15.98 -51.08 -1.65
N LYS A 504 -17.29 -50.83 -1.54
CA LYS A 504 -18.32 -51.59 -2.30
C LYS A 504 -18.27 -51.40 -3.81
N ILE A 505 -17.86 -50.22 -4.29
CA ILE A 505 -17.76 -49.90 -5.73
C ILE A 505 -16.35 -50.27 -6.27
N GLY A 506 -15.47 -50.87 -5.46
CA GLY A 506 -14.16 -51.34 -5.92
C GLY A 506 -13.10 -50.25 -6.04
N CYS A 507 -13.29 -49.08 -5.41
CA CYS A 507 -12.23 -48.06 -5.37
C CYS A 507 -11.00 -48.57 -4.59
N THR A 508 -11.20 -49.53 -3.68
CA THR A 508 -10.14 -50.23 -2.93
C THR A 508 -9.28 -51.15 -3.79
N ASP A 509 -9.70 -51.49 -5.00
CA ASP A 509 -8.86 -52.25 -5.95
C ASP A 509 -7.55 -51.49 -6.24
N CYS A 510 -7.65 -50.15 -6.34
CA CYS A 510 -6.53 -49.28 -6.71
C CYS A 510 -6.06 -48.31 -5.61
N HIS A 511 -6.96 -47.87 -4.71
CA HIS A 511 -6.69 -46.81 -3.73
C HIS A 511 -6.88 -47.26 -2.28
N ALA A 512 -6.01 -46.79 -1.39
CA ALA A 512 -6.23 -46.89 0.05
C ALA A 512 -6.99 -45.66 0.57
N LEU A 513 -7.82 -45.83 1.62
CA LEU A 513 -8.57 -44.73 2.24
C LEU A 513 -8.84 -45.00 3.73
N GLY A 514 -8.22 -44.24 4.63
CA GLY A 514 -8.66 -44.09 6.03
C GLY A 514 -8.83 -45.39 6.85
N GLY A 515 -8.11 -46.46 6.49
CA GLY A 515 -8.20 -47.79 7.13
C GLY A 515 -8.44 -48.95 6.16
N TRP A 516 -8.87 -48.66 4.93
CA TRP A 516 -8.98 -49.64 3.85
C TRP A 516 -7.67 -49.69 3.06
N ASN A 517 -7.10 -50.89 2.88
CA ASN A 517 -5.89 -51.09 2.09
C ASN A 517 -6.25 -51.21 0.61
N ALA A 518 -5.34 -50.80 -0.27
CA ALA A 518 -5.47 -51.08 -1.69
C ALA A 518 -5.06 -52.53 -2.00
N ASP A 519 -5.73 -53.17 -2.96
CA ASP A 519 -5.37 -54.53 -3.37
C ASP A 519 -4.09 -54.56 -4.21
N ASP A 520 -3.94 -53.62 -5.16
CA ASP A 520 -2.79 -53.61 -6.08
C ASP A 520 -1.86 -52.38 -5.93
N PHE A 521 -2.23 -51.39 -5.11
CA PHE A 521 -1.54 -50.10 -4.93
C PHE A 521 -1.15 -49.44 -6.27
N SER A 522 -1.96 -49.63 -7.31
CA SER A 522 -1.66 -49.08 -8.63
C SER A 522 -1.92 -47.58 -8.73
N ALA A 523 -2.55 -46.98 -7.72
CA ALA A 523 -2.81 -45.55 -7.57
C ALA A 523 -2.47 -45.01 -6.16
N PRO A 524 -2.38 -43.67 -5.96
CA PRO A 524 -1.97 -43.08 -4.68
C PRO A 524 -2.90 -43.42 -3.51
N ASP A 525 -2.32 -43.54 -2.30
CA ASP A 525 -3.07 -43.62 -1.04
C ASP A 525 -3.80 -42.31 -0.79
N LEU A 526 -5.14 -42.39 -0.75
CA LEU A 526 -6.05 -41.27 -0.54
C LEU A 526 -6.32 -41.01 0.95
N THR A 527 -5.70 -41.76 1.86
CA THR A 527 -5.75 -41.47 3.29
C THR A 527 -5.17 -40.08 3.55
N GLY A 528 -5.99 -39.18 4.10
CA GLY A 528 -5.65 -37.78 4.27
C GLY A 528 -5.48 -37.03 2.94
N TYR A 529 -6.06 -37.49 1.82
CA TYR A 529 -5.96 -36.83 0.52
C TYR A 529 -6.26 -35.34 0.63
N GLY A 530 -5.38 -34.50 0.08
CA GLY A 530 -5.49 -33.06 0.16
C GLY A 530 -5.20 -32.44 1.52
N SER A 531 -5.05 -33.23 2.60
CA SER A 531 -4.67 -32.72 3.93
C SER A 531 -3.28 -32.08 3.91
N ARG A 532 -3.02 -31.19 4.88
CA ARG A 532 -1.71 -30.53 5.02
C ARG A 532 -0.54 -31.54 5.01
N ASN A 533 -0.67 -32.65 5.73
CA ASN A 533 0.37 -33.68 5.79
C ASN A 533 0.53 -34.45 4.47
N TRP A 534 -0.57 -34.73 3.78
CA TRP A 534 -0.53 -35.42 2.49
C TRP A 534 0.13 -34.54 1.42
N MET A 535 -0.27 -33.27 1.34
CA MET A 535 0.32 -32.30 0.42
C MET A 535 1.80 -32.04 0.71
N LEU A 536 2.19 -31.97 1.99
CA LEU A 536 3.60 -31.87 2.35
C LEU A 536 4.38 -33.14 2.01
N GLY A 537 3.76 -34.32 2.13
CA GLY A 537 4.37 -35.58 1.77
C GLY A 537 4.66 -35.68 0.27
N ILE A 538 3.69 -35.33 -0.59
CA ILE A 538 3.85 -35.41 -2.04
C ILE A 538 4.84 -34.36 -2.57
N VAL A 539 4.89 -33.16 -1.98
CA VAL A 539 5.91 -32.15 -2.33
C VAL A 539 7.30 -32.59 -1.83
N ASN A 540 7.38 -33.30 -0.70
CA ASN A 540 8.64 -33.78 -0.14
C ASN A 540 9.26 -34.91 -0.97
N ASP A 541 8.49 -35.96 -1.27
CA ASP A 541 8.92 -37.12 -2.06
C ASP A 541 7.75 -37.73 -2.85
N PRO A 542 7.45 -37.25 -4.07
CA PRO A 542 6.36 -37.79 -4.89
C PRO A 542 6.64 -39.20 -5.40
N ALA A 543 7.89 -39.67 -5.34
CA ALA A 543 8.30 -41.03 -5.71
C ALA A 543 8.18 -42.02 -4.55
N HIS A 544 7.69 -41.60 -3.38
CA HIS A 544 7.35 -42.51 -2.28
C HIS A 544 6.20 -43.44 -2.68
N GLU A 545 6.20 -44.69 -2.18
CA GLU A 545 5.22 -45.73 -2.54
C GLU A 545 3.77 -45.33 -2.24
N ARG A 546 3.58 -44.49 -1.21
CA ARG A 546 2.29 -43.87 -0.86
C ARG A 546 1.68 -43.02 -2.01
N PHE A 547 2.51 -42.45 -2.88
CA PHE A 547 2.07 -41.55 -3.96
C PHE A 547 2.18 -42.24 -5.31
N TYR A 548 3.19 -41.89 -6.12
CA TYR A 548 3.34 -42.42 -7.46
C TYR A 548 4.45 -43.48 -7.58
N GLY A 549 5.28 -43.68 -6.55
CA GLY A 549 6.35 -44.67 -6.59
C GLY A 549 7.25 -44.51 -7.83
N LYS A 550 7.48 -45.62 -8.54
CA LYS A 550 8.21 -45.66 -9.82
C LYS A 550 7.45 -45.03 -11.00
N LYS A 551 6.16 -44.72 -10.84
CA LYS A 551 5.32 -44.09 -11.87
C LYS A 551 5.39 -42.56 -11.84
N ASN A 552 6.10 -41.96 -10.88
CA ASN A 552 6.36 -40.51 -10.91
C ASN A 552 7.15 -40.17 -12.18
N ASP A 553 6.56 -39.38 -13.08
CA ASP A 553 7.15 -39.11 -14.38
C ASP A 553 8.13 -37.94 -14.35
N ARG A 554 7.76 -36.83 -13.72
CA ARG A 554 8.48 -35.55 -13.79
C ARG A 554 8.41 -34.68 -12.54
N MET A 555 7.59 -35.02 -11.53
CA MET A 555 7.46 -34.18 -10.34
C MET A 555 8.74 -34.26 -9.49
N PRO A 556 9.46 -33.15 -9.26
CA PRO A 556 10.67 -33.15 -8.44
C PRO A 556 10.38 -33.46 -6.97
N ALA A 557 11.29 -34.15 -6.29
CA ALA A 557 11.22 -34.34 -4.85
C ALA A 557 11.79 -33.11 -4.13
N PHE A 558 10.97 -32.07 -3.91
CA PHE A 558 11.48 -30.78 -3.45
C PHE A 558 12.10 -30.83 -2.05
N GLY A 559 11.53 -31.63 -1.15
CA GLY A 559 12.04 -31.79 0.21
C GLY A 559 13.24 -32.73 0.28
N LYS A 560 13.12 -33.92 -0.32
CA LYS A 560 14.19 -34.94 -0.33
C LYS A 560 15.44 -34.49 -1.08
N ASP A 561 15.28 -33.75 -2.18
CA ASP A 561 16.40 -33.19 -2.95
C ASP A 561 16.87 -31.83 -2.39
N GLU A 562 16.34 -31.38 -1.24
CA GLU A 562 16.66 -30.10 -0.59
C GLU A 562 16.47 -28.85 -1.47
N LYS A 563 15.59 -28.93 -2.47
CA LYS A 563 15.25 -27.79 -3.36
C LYS A 563 14.39 -26.74 -2.65
N LEU A 564 13.60 -27.16 -1.67
CA LEU A 564 12.84 -26.27 -0.79
C LEU A 564 13.04 -26.68 0.66
N THR A 565 13.18 -25.68 1.52
CA THR A 565 13.12 -25.90 2.97
C THR A 565 11.72 -26.34 3.39
N ARG A 566 11.62 -27.01 4.55
CA ARG A 566 10.33 -27.39 5.14
C ARG A 566 9.37 -26.20 5.24
N ARG A 567 9.86 -25.04 5.69
CA ARG A 567 9.06 -23.83 5.83
C ARG A 567 8.54 -23.30 4.50
N GLN A 568 9.33 -23.36 3.42
CA GLN A 568 8.87 -22.95 2.09
C GLN A 568 7.77 -23.89 1.56
N MET A 569 7.94 -25.20 1.74
CA MET A 569 6.89 -26.17 1.37
C MET A 569 5.59 -25.91 2.14
N GLU A 570 5.69 -25.65 3.45
CA GLU A 570 4.55 -25.29 4.30
C GLU A 570 3.84 -24.03 3.78
N ARG A 571 4.56 -22.96 3.43
CA ARG A 571 3.95 -21.74 2.86
C ARG A 571 3.20 -22.00 1.56
N ILE A 572 3.70 -22.87 0.68
CA ILE A 572 3.01 -23.23 -0.57
C ILE A 572 1.74 -24.01 -0.25
N VAL A 573 1.84 -25.03 0.61
CA VAL A 573 0.73 -25.93 0.95
C VAL A 573 -0.37 -25.18 1.70
N ASP A 574 -0.01 -24.38 2.70
CA ASP A 574 -0.96 -23.60 3.50
C ASP A 574 -1.72 -22.60 2.59
N TRP A 575 -1.02 -21.92 1.68
CA TRP A 575 -1.64 -21.04 0.69
C TRP A 575 -2.61 -21.79 -0.25
N LEU A 576 -2.22 -22.94 -0.82
CA LEU A 576 -3.09 -23.73 -1.70
C LEU A 576 -4.35 -24.24 -0.98
N ARG A 577 -4.26 -24.47 0.34
CA ARG A 577 -5.37 -24.88 1.19
C ARG A 577 -6.24 -23.73 1.69
N GLY A 578 -5.77 -22.48 1.50
CA GLY A 578 -6.42 -21.29 2.03
C GLY A 578 -6.31 -21.16 3.55
N GLU A 579 -5.19 -21.58 4.12
CA GLU A 579 -4.89 -21.60 5.57
C GLU A 579 -3.89 -20.53 6.02
#